data_AF-A0A831T1U8-F1
#
_entry.id   AF-A0A831T1U8-F1
#
_cell.length_a   1.000
_cell.length_b   1.000
_cell.length_c   1.000
_cell.angle_alpha   90.00
_cell.angle_beta   90.00
_cell.angle_gamma   90.00
#
_symmetry.space_group_name_H-M   'P 1'
#
loop_
_entity.id
_entity.type
_entity.pdbx_description
1 polymer ?
#
loop_
_entity_poly.entity_id
_entity_poly.type
_entity_poly.pdbx_seq_one_letter_code
_entity_poly.pdbx_strand_id
1 'polypeptide(L)'
;MTAAFPTGREILDYYHCSEHIHKVAQVHFNEQNQQAKGIEATMARLNFGDVESGLWGLQRMNAASAEDEEEIEKLIGYLKNNAHRINYKACKRGQYPSGSGGIESANKFICHVRMKRSGAWWYQINGNKMLRLRCAFYNETFDEVFARYKRLKSAKKG
;
A
#
# COMPACT_ATOMS: atom_id res chain seq x y z
N MET A 1 -11.59 -0.55 -7.99
CA MET A 1 -10.49 -0.12 -8.88
C MET A 1 -10.92 -0.10 -10.35
N THR A 2 -11.61 -1.15 -10.80
CA THR A 2 -12.07 -1.37 -12.17
C THR A 2 -12.90 -0.24 -12.77
N ALA A 3 -13.71 0.48 -11.98
CA ALA A 3 -14.51 1.60 -12.47
C ALA A 3 -13.66 2.84 -12.86
N ALA A 4 -12.54 3.07 -12.18
CA ALA A 4 -11.66 4.22 -12.43
C ALA A 4 -10.49 3.86 -13.36
N PHE A 5 -10.00 2.62 -13.28
CA PHE A 5 -8.88 2.11 -14.06
C PHE A 5 -9.24 0.73 -14.63
N PRO A 6 -10.07 0.66 -15.68
CA PRO A 6 -10.59 -0.62 -16.20
C PRO A 6 -9.50 -1.52 -16.78
N THR A 7 -8.40 -0.94 -17.27
CA THR A 7 -7.22 -1.65 -17.78
C THR A 7 -6.06 -1.65 -16.78
N GLY A 8 -6.29 -1.14 -15.56
CA GLY A 8 -5.28 -1.03 -14.53
C GLY A 8 -4.86 -2.40 -14.02
N ARG A 9 -3.55 -2.63 -13.88
CA ARG A 9 -3.03 -3.83 -13.24
C ARG A 9 -2.95 -3.61 -11.74
N GLU A 10 -3.58 -4.49 -10.97
CA GLU A 10 -3.46 -4.49 -9.53
C GLU A 10 -2.21 -5.26 -9.11
N ILE A 11 -1.39 -4.65 -8.26
CA ILE A 11 -0.20 -5.27 -7.67
C ILE A 11 -0.34 -5.15 -6.16
N LEU A 12 -0.03 -6.21 -5.44
CA LEU A 12 0.03 -6.16 -3.98
C LEU A 12 1.29 -5.44 -3.54
N ASP A 13 1.20 -4.64 -2.48
CA ASP A 13 2.37 -4.02 -1.88
C ASP A 13 3.31 -5.08 -1.27
N TYR A 14 4.55 -5.11 -1.73
CA TYR A 14 5.57 -6.05 -1.28
C TYR A 14 5.91 -5.86 0.20
N TYR A 15 6.07 -4.62 0.65
CA TYR A 15 6.51 -4.32 2.00
C TYR A 15 5.43 -4.68 3.01
N HIS A 16 4.18 -4.27 2.76
CA HIS A 16 3.07 -4.65 3.63
C HIS A 16 2.83 -6.17 3.67
N CYS A 17 2.95 -6.84 2.52
CA CYS A 17 2.87 -8.31 2.51
C CYS A 17 3.98 -8.94 3.37
N SER A 18 5.21 -8.39 3.30
CA SER A 18 6.32 -8.86 4.12
C SER A 18 6.10 -8.62 5.61
N GLU A 19 5.50 -7.50 6.01
CA GLU A 19 5.18 -7.20 7.43
C GLU A 19 4.26 -8.26 8.04
N HIS A 20 3.23 -8.70 7.30
CA HIS A 20 2.35 -9.78 7.75
C HIS A 20 3.11 -11.10 7.95
N ILE A 21 4.03 -11.44 7.04
CA ILE A 21 4.84 -12.67 7.14
C ILE A 21 5.84 -12.57 8.30
N HIS A 22 6.47 -11.41 8.47
CA HIS A 22 7.36 -11.13 9.61
C HIS A 22 6.62 -11.28 10.94
N LYS A 23 5.38 -10.80 11.03
CA LYS A 23 4.57 -10.91 12.24
C LYS A 23 4.29 -12.37 12.61
N VAL A 24 3.85 -13.19 11.65
CA VAL A 24 3.67 -14.64 11.88
C VAL A 24 4.99 -15.28 12.29
N ALA A 25 6.09 -14.98 11.60
CA ALA A 25 7.39 -15.57 11.94
C ALA A 25 7.84 -15.22 13.37
N GLN A 26 7.66 -13.97 13.81
CA GLN A 26 8.01 -13.52 15.15
C GLN A 26 7.22 -14.23 16.26
N VAL A 27 5.95 -14.52 16.00
CA VAL A 27 5.08 -15.22 16.96
C VAL A 27 5.33 -16.73 16.96
N HIS A 28 5.49 -17.32 15.77
CA HIS A 28 5.57 -18.77 15.59
C HIS A 28 6.95 -19.36 15.98
N PHE A 29 8.04 -18.66 15.65
CA PHE A 29 9.40 -19.20 15.85
C PHE A 29 10.12 -18.49 16.99
N ASN A 30 10.68 -19.27 17.92
CA ASN A 30 11.48 -18.74 19.03
C ASN A 30 12.91 -18.32 18.60
N GLU A 31 13.46 -18.95 17.56
CA GLU A 31 14.83 -18.69 17.10
C GLU A 31 14.87 -17.76 15.88
N GLN A 32 15.70 -16.72 15.92
CA GLN A 32 15.87 -15.77 14.81
C GLN A 32 16.25 -16.44 13.48
N ASN A 33 17.06 -17.50 13.53
CA ASN A 33 17.46 -18.24 12.33
C ASN A 33 16.27 -18.97 11.68
N GLN A 34 15.33 -19.47 12.49
CA GLN A 34 14.12 -20.13 11.99
C GLN A 34 13.15 -19.08 11.41
N GLN A 35 13.00 -17.94 12.10
CA GLN A 35 12.23 -16.79 11.60
C GLN A 35 12.71 -16.37 10.21
N ALA A 36 14.01 -16.09 10.08
CA ALA A 36 14.60 -15.62 8.82
C ALA A 36 14.37 -16.63 7.68
N LYS A 37 14.58 -17.92 7.92
CA LYS A 37 14.34 -18.98 6.93
C LYS A 37 12.87 -19.07 6.53
N GLY A 38 11.95 -18.98 7.50
CA GLY A 38 10.50 -19.01 7.24
C GLY A 38 10.05 -17.83 6.38
N ILE A 39 10.54 -16.64 6.71
CA ILE A 39 10.28 -15.40 5.95
C ILE A 39 10.84 -15.54 4.52
N GLU A 40 12.12 -15.89 4.39
CA GLU A 40 12.78 -16.01 3.08
C GLU A 40 12.09 -17.05 2.19
N ALA A 41 11.79 -18.23 2.73
CA ALA A 41 11.13 -19.29 1.98
C ALA A 41 9.71 -18.89 1.54
N THR A 42 8.96 -18.17 2.37
CA THR A 42 7.63 -17.68 2.01
C THR A 42 7.71 -16.59 0.96
N MET A 43 8.57 -15.58 1.18
CA MET A 43 8.76 -14.49 0.23
C MET A 43 9.31 -14.96 -1.12
N ALA A 44 10.16 -15.97 -1.14
CA ALA A 44 10.65 -16.58 -2.37
C ALA A 44 9.49 -17.17 -3.20
N ARG A 45 8.58 -17.93 -2.58
CA ARG A 45 7.39 -18.49 -3.26
C ARG A 45 6.49 -17.38 -3.83
N LEU A 46 6.16 -16.38 -3.01
CA LEU A 46 5.36 -15.23 -3.46
C LEU A 46 6.04 -14.43 -4.58
N ASN A 47 7.38 -14.34 -4.56
CA ASN A 47 8.13 -13.71 -5.63
C ASN A 47 7.94 -14.41 -6.98
N PHE A 48 7.78 -15.74 -7.00
CA PHE A 48 7.44 -16.49 -8.22
C PHE A 48 5.94 -16.54 -8.52
N GLY A 49 5.09 -15.98 -7.66
CA GLY A 49 3.63 -16.07 -7.77
C GLY A 49 3.06 -17.41 -7.29
N ASP A 50 3.86 -18.23 -6.61
CA ASP A 50 3.44 -19.51 -6.05
C ASP A 50 2.79 -19.31 -4.67
N VAL A 51 1.62 -18.66 -4.69
CA VAL A 51 0.86 -18.35 -3.48
C VAL A 51 0.30 -19.63 -2.85
N GLU A 52 -0.12 -20.58 -3.67
CA GLU A 52 -0.68 -21.85 -3.22
C GLU A 52 0.31 -22.63 -2.34
N SER A 53 1.56 -22.81 -2.78
CA SER A 53 2.55 -23.51 -1.93
C SER A 53 2.84 -22.77 -0.64
N GLY A 54 2.77 -21.43 -0.63
CA GLY A 54 2.88 -20.62 0.58
C GLY A 54 1.72 -20.89 1.55
N LEU A 55 0.49 -20.87 1.03
CA LEU A 55 -0.73 -21.18 1.79
C LEU A 55 -0.70 -22.61 2.36
N TRP A 56 -0.26 -23.58 1.57
CA TRP A 56 -0.10 -24.97 2.01
C TRP A 56 0.92 -25.10 3.14
N GLY A 57 2.00 -24.33 3.09
CA GLY A 57 2.98 -24.26 4.18
C GLY A 57 2.37 -23.74 5.48
N LEU A 58 1.62 -22.63 5.40
CA LEU A 58 0.96 -22.01 6.55
C LEU A 58 -0.12 -22.93 7.16
N GLN A 59 -0.91 -23.61 6.34
CA GLN A 59 -1.97 -24.53 6.81
C GLN A 59 -1.45 -25.76 7.56
N ARG A 60 -0.17 -26.08 7.41
CA ARG A 60 0.47 -27.23 8.08
C ARG A 60 1.30 -26.82 9.29
N MET A 61 1.40 -25.52 9.57
CA MET A 61 2.03 -25.04 10.79
C MET A 61 1.18 -25.49 11.97
N ASN A 62 1.83 -26.09 12.97
CA ASN A 62 1.16 -26.42 14.22
C ASN A 62 1.31 -25.23 15.15
N ALA A 63 0.22 -24.51 15.40
CA ALA A 63 0.25 -23.32 16.21
C ALA A 63 0.68 -23.65 17.66
N ALA A 64 1.59 -22.85 18.20
CA ALA A 64 2.10 -23.02 19.57
C ALA A 64 1.21 -22.35 20.62
N SER A 65 0.35 -21.40 20.20
CA SER A 65 -0.55 -20.64 21.05
C SER A 65 -1.78 -20.15 20.27
N ALA A 66 -2.79 -19.65 20.98
CA ALA A 66 -3.95 -19.01 20.35
C ALA A 66 -3.59 -17.74 19.56
N GLU A 67 -2.58 -16.98 20.02
CA GLU A 67 -2.09 -15.80 19.29
C GLU A 67 -1.41 -16.21 17.97
N ASP A 68 -0.63 -17.29 18.00
CA ASP A 68 0.03 -17.86 16.82
C ASP A 68 -0.99 -18.35 15.78
N GLU A 69 -2.00 -19.09 16.24
CA GLU A 69 -3.11 -19.55 15.40
C GLU A 69 -3.83 -18.37 14.72
N GLU A 70 -4.17 -17.33 15.50
CA GLU A 70 -4.84 -16.13 14.98
C GLU A 70 -4.02 -15.41 13.91
N GLU A 71 -2.70 -15.24 14.12
CA GLU A 71 -1.85 -14.56 13.15
C GLU A 71 -1.62 -15.40 11.88
N ILE A 72 -1.51 -16.73 12.00
CA ILE A 72 -1.46 -17.65 10.84
C ILE A 72 -2.75 -17.53 10.02
N GLU A 73 -3.92 -17.56 10.66
CA GLU A 73 -5.22 -17.44 9.98
C GLU A 73 -5.37 -16.09 9.25
N LYS A 74 -4.97 -14.99 9.91
CA LYS A 74 -4.95 -13.65 9.30
C LYS A 74 -4.08 -13.62 8.04
N LEU A 75 -2.88 -14.21 8.10
CA LEU A 75 -1.98 -14.25 6.95
C LEU A 75 -2.55 -15.12 5.82
N ILE A 76 -3.13 -16.28 6.13
CA ILE A 76 -3.80 -17.14 5.15
C ILE A 76 -4.92 -16.38 4.44
N GLY A 77 -5.79 -15.71 5.20
CA GLY A 77 -6.89 -14.90 4.65
C GLY A 77 -6.36 -13.75 3.77
N TYR A 78 -5.33 -13.05 4.24
CA TYR A 78 -4.69 -11.96 3.50
C TYR A 78 -4.11 -12.42 2.16
N LEU A 79 -3.34 -13.52 2.16
CA LEU A 79 -2.73 -14.07 0.94
C LEU A 79 -3.78 -14.61 -0.03
N LYS A 80 -4.82 -15.31 0.46
CA LYS A 80 -5.93 -15.78 -0.39
C LYS A 80 -6.64 -14.63 -1.09
N ASN A 81 -7.00 -13.58 -0.35
CA ASN A 81 -7.72 -12.43 -0.89
C ASN A 81 -6.88 -11.67 -1.94
N ASN A 82 -5.56 -11.72 -1.83
CA ASN A 82 -4.65 -11.01 -2.73
C ASN A 82 -3.89 -11.92 -3.71
N ALA A 83 -4.22 -13.22 -3.80
CA ALA A 83 -3.45 -14.19 -4.59
C ALA A 83 -3.27 -13.74 -6.06
N HIS A 84 -4.33 -13.23 -6.68
CA HIS A 84 -4.33 -12.72 -8.06
C HIS A 84 -3.43 -11.48 -8.28
N ARG A 85 -3.00 -10.80 -7.21
CA ARG A 85 -2.17 -9.59 -7.22
C ARG A 85 -0.69 -9.86 -6.92
N ILE A 86 -0.33 -11.11 -6.62
CA ILE A 86 1.01 -11.50 -6.15
C ILE A 86 1.76 -12.22 -7.28
N ASN A 87 2.74 -11.54 -7.87
CA ASN A 87 3.82 -12.15 -8.64
C ASN A 87 4.96 -11.13 -8.78
N TYR A 88 5.79 -11.00 -7.74
CA TYR A 88 6.75 -9.88 -7.67
C TYR A 88 7.85 -9.98 -8.74
N LYS A 89 8.27 -11.19 -9.13
CA LYS A 89 9.23 -11.40 -10.22
C LYS A 89 8.68 -10.94 -11.57
N ALA A 90 7.42 -11.27 -11.88
CA ALA A 90 6.77 -10.78 -13.10
C ALA A 90 6.60 -9.26 -13.07
N CYS A 91 6.26 -8.69 -11.91
CA CYS A 91 6.17 -7.24 -11.73
C CYS A 91 7.51 -6.55 -11.99
N LYS A 92 8.60 -7.06 -11.39
CA LYS A 92 9.96 -6.56 -11.58
C LYS A 92 10.41 -6.65 -13.04
N ARG A 93 10.13 -7.76 -13.73
CA ARG A 93 10.44 -7.92 -15.16
C ARG A 93 9.66 -6.94 -16.03
N GLY A 94 8.42 -6.64 -15.66
CA GLY A 94 7.59 -5.61 -16.31
C GLY A 94 7.91 -4.18 -15.89
N GLN A 95 8.93 -3.97 -15.04
CA GLN A 95 9.30 -2.66 -14.47
C GLN A 95 8.15 -1.98 -13.71
N TYR A 96 7.21 -2.75 -13.19
CA TYR A 96 6.14 -2.21 -12.37
C TYR A 96 6.65 -1.96 -10.94
N PRO A 97 6.28 -0.82 -10.33
CA PRO A 97 6.55 -0.60 -8.92
C PRO A 97 5.75 -1.61 -8.07
N SER A 98 6.43 -2.30 -7.17
CA SER A 98 5.84 -3.31 -6.28
C SER A 98 5.59 -2.80 -4.86
N GLY A 99 5.81 -1.51 -4.59
CA GLY A 99 5.66 -0.92 -3.26
C GLY A 99 5.11 0.52 -3.31
N SER A 100 4.45 0.90 -2.23
CA SER A 100 3.78 2.17 -1.99
C SER A 100 4.73 3.31 -1.63
N GLY A 101 6.01 3.02 -1.35
CA GLY A 101 6.96 4.00 -0.80
C GLY A 101 7.08 5.28 -1.63
N GLY A 102 7.00 5.20 -2.96
CA GLY A 102 6.95 6.39 -3.82
C GLY A 102 5.69 7.23 -3.62
N ILE A 103 4.54 6.59 -3.47
CA ILE A 103 3.25 7.23 -3.18
C ILE A 103 3.24 7.84 -1.78
N GLU A 104 3.76 7.14 -0.77
CA GLU A 104 3.87 7.63 0.60
C GLU A 104 4.82 8.84 0.69
N SER A 105 5.95 8.77 -0.01
CA SER A 105 6.90 9.89 -0.10
C SER A 105 6.26 11.12 -0.76
N ALA A 106 5.53 10.91 -1.86
CA ALA A 106 4.78 11.98 -2.51
C ALA A 106 3.71 12.57 -1.58
N ASN A 107 2.96 11.74 -0.85
CA ASN A 107 1.98 12.21 0.13
C ASN A 107 2.65 13.05 1.23
N LYS A 108 3.78 12.58 1.78
CA LYS A 108 4.56 13.30 2.79
C LYS A 108 5.03 14.66 2.25
N PHE A 109 5.52 14.71 1.02
CA PHE A 109 6.01 15.94 0.42
C PHE A 109 4.89 16.95 0.09
N ILE A 110 3.82 16.47 -0.56
CA ILE A 110 2.71 17.32 -1.00
C ILE A 110 1.86 17.79 0.18
N CYS A 111 1.45 16.86 1.05
CA CYS A 111 0.50 17.09 2.13
C CYS A 111 1.19 17.53 3.43
N HIS A 112 2.12 16.73 3.97
CA HIS A 112 2.57 16.92 5.36
C HIS A 112 3.24 18.27 5.59
N VAL A 113 4.05 18.74 4.64
CA VAL A 113 4.78 20.03 4.73
C VAL A 113 3.86 21.19 5.10
N ARG A 114 2.61 21.20 4.62
CA ARG A 114 1.67 22.31 4.85
C ARG A 114 0.55 21.98 5.81
N MET A 115 0.07 20.74 5.80
CA MET A 115 -1.17 20.34 6.47
C MET A 115 -0.92 19.65 7.82
N LYS A 116 0.21 18.96 7.99
CA LYS A 116 0.54 18.19 9.20
C LYS A 116 1.56 18.95 10.08
N ARG A 117 1.14 20.10 10.61
CA ARG A 117 1.94 20.93 11.55
C ARG A 117 1.39 20.83 12.96
N SER A 118 2.25 20.99 13.97
CA SER A 118 1.82 21.01 15.37
C SER A 118 0.75 22.08 15.60
N GLY A 119 -0.34 21.72 16.29
CA GLY A 119 -1.48 22.58 16.55
C GLY A 119 -2.41 22.86 15.36
N ALA A 120 -2.12 22.31 14.17
CA ALA A 120 -2.97 22.50 13.00
C ALA A 120 -4.17 21.55 13.02
N TRP A 121 -5.37 22.11 12.83
CA TRP A 121 -6.60 21.37 12.60
C TRP A 121 -7.32 21.99 11.39
N TRP A 122 -8.09 21.18 10.67
CA TRP A 122 -8.74 21.60 9.44
C TRP A 122 -10.18 21.10 9.40
N TYR A 123 -11.11 21.97 9.01
CA TYR A 123 -12.37 21.48 8.45
C TYR A 123 -12.07 20.72 7.15
N GLN A 124 -12.66 19.54 6.97
CA GLN A 124 -12.40 18.67 5.81
C GLN A 124 -12.54 19.41 4.47
N ILE A 125 -13.56 20.26 4.33
CA ILE A 125 -13.76 21.07 3.12
C ILE A 125 -12.59 22.03 2.83
N ASN A 126 -12.00 22.61 3.87
CA ASN A 126 -10.89 23.55 3.75
C ASN A 126 -9.56 22.80 3.55
N GLY A 127 -9.39 21.66 4.22
CA GLY A 127 -8.27 20.75 3.98
C GLY A 127 -8.24 20.25 2.53
N ASN A 128 -9.38 19.82 1.99
CA ASN A 128 -9.50 19.39 0.60
C ASN A 128 -9.19 20.50 -0.40
N LYS A 129 -9.60 21.75 -0.12
CA LYS A 129 -9.24 22.91 -0.96
C LYS A 129 -7.73 23.15 -0.94
N MET A 130 -7.11 23.10 0.23
CA MET A 130 -5.65 23.27 0.37
C MET A 130 -4.88 22.16 -0.35
N LEU A 131 -5.32 20.91 -0.19
CA LEU A 131 -4.71 19.76 -0.85
C LEU A 131 -4.79 19.89 -2.38
N ARG A 132 -5.94 20.32 -2.94
CA ARG A 132 -6.09 20.57 -4.38
C ARG A 132 -5.10 21.62 -4.89
N LEU A 133 -4.90 22.71 -4.14
CA LEU A 133 -3.91 23.74 -4.50
C LEU A 133 -2.48 23.19 -4.46
N ARG A 134 -2.15 22.40 -3.43
CA ARG A 134 -0.84 21.75 -3.32
C ARG A 134 -0.59 20.78 -4.49
N CYS A 135 -1.56 19.94 -4.83
CA CYS A 135 -1.46 19.04 -5.99
C CYS A 135 -1.29 19.84 -7.29
N ALA A 136 -2.07 20.90 -7.50
CA ALA A 136 -1.95 21.72 -8.71
C ALA A 136 -0.58 22.40 -8.82
N PHE A 137 0.01 22.81 -7.69
CA PHE A 137 1.35 23.40 -7.67
C PHE A 137 2.42 22.38 -8.08
N TYR A 138 2.40 21.16 -7.54
CA TYR A 138 3.40 20.13 -7.86
C TYR A 138 3.18 19.44 -9.21
N ASN A 139 1.96 19.45 -9.71
CA ASN A 139 1.64 18.95 -11.05
C ASN A 139 1.81 20.04 -12.13
N GLU A 140 2.30 21.23 -11.78
CA GLU A 140 2.48 22.38 -12.69
C GLU A 140 1.18 22.87 -13.37
N THR A 141 0.01 22.54 -12.80
CA THR A 141 -1.30 22.94 -13.31
C THR A 141 -1.91 24.11 -12.54
N PHE A 142 -1.15 24.77 -11.67
CA PHE A 142 -1.66 25.83 -10.80
C PHE A 142 -2.26 27.00 -11.59
N ASP A 143 -1.56 27.47 -12.62
CA ASP A 143 -2.01 28.62 -13.41
C ASP A 143 -3.33 28.34 -14.14
N GLU A 144 -3.50 27.12 -14.65
CA GLU A 144 -4.76 26.70 -15.28
C GLU A 144 -5.91 26.69 -14.27
N VAL A 145 -5.69 26.08 -13.11
CA VAL A 145 -6.68 26.03 -12.02
C VAL A 145 -7.05 27.44 -11.57
N PHE A 146 -6.07 28.34 -11.46
CA PHE A 146 -6.29 29.72 -11.04
C PHE A 146 -7.02 30.54 -12.11
N ALA A 147 -6.66 30.38 -13.38
CA ALA A 147 -7.37 31.00 -14.50
C ALA A 147 -8.83 30.55 -14.56
N ARG A 148 -9.11 29.25 -14.36
CA ARG A 148 -10.48 28.71 -14.26
C ARG A 148 -11.25 29.33 -13.09
N TYR A 149 -10.62 29.47 -11.92
CA TYR A 149 -11.22 30.14 -10.77
C TYR A 149 -11.61 31.59 -11.08
N LYS A 150 -10.72 32.37 -11.72
CA LYS A 150 -11.01 33.75 -12.13
C LYS A 150 -12.23 33.83 -13.04
N ARG A 151 -12.29 32.99 -14.08
CA ARG A 151 -13.43 32.94 -15.01
C ARG A 151 -14.76 32.66 -14.30
N LEU A 152 -14.80 31.64 -13.44
CA LEU A 152 -16.00 31.27 -12.69
C LEU A 152 -16.45 32.36 -11.70
N LYS A 153 -15.51 33.12 -11.14
CA LYS A 153 -15.83 34.23 -10.23
C LYS A 153 -16.42 35.43 -10.97
N SER A 154 -15.91 35.73 -12.16
CA SER A 154 -16.46 36.80 -13.02
C SER A 154 -17.85 36.46 -13.53
N ALA A 155 -18.10 35.20 -13.90
CA ALA A 155 -19.41 34.73 -14.39
C ALA A 155 -20.52 34.68 -13.32
N LYS A 156 -20.17 34.74 -12.03
CA LYS A 156 -21.14 34.85 -10.92
C LYS A 156 -21.47 36.29 -10.53
N LYS A 157 -20.78 37.26 -11.12
CA LYS A 157 -20.94 38.69 -10.82
C LYS A 157 -21.74 39.45 -11.89
N GLY A 158 -21.98 38.84 -13.05
CA GLY A 158 -22.94 39.31 -14.06
C GLY A 158 -24.20 38.47 -13.98
#